data_AF-A0A838QE69-F1
#
_entry.id   AF-A0A838QE69-F1
#
_cell.length_a   1.000
_cell.length_b   1.000
_cell.length_c   1.000
_cell.angle_alpha   90.00
_cell.angle_beta   90.00
_cell.angle_gamma   90.00
#
_symmetry.space_group_name_H-M   'P 1'
#
loop_
_entity.id
_entity.type
_entity.pdbx_description
1 polymer ?
#
loop_
_entity_poly.entity_id
_entity_poly.type
_entity_poly.pdbx_seq_one_letter_code
_entity_poly.pdbx_strand_id
1 'polypeptide(L)'
;MRIARQAAMVFGFATMLAATQAAAQGRGQGRMNRAQVQRMTSSWPKASRDAIAFMTNKYGPPAAVSADMVAWGRTGPWKRTIIFRTEYQHNFPGPHTDVMQQWIDYRAPGSSYDELAEYDGSVVMERTSGEMSARCDKEEANFLALNLANEIVTGKRGVDEARRMY
;
A
#
# COMPACT_ATOMS: atom_id res chain seq x y z
N MET A 1 58.64 67.99 -25.70
CA MET A 1 57.38 68.77 -25.57
C MET A 1 56.51 68.06 -24.52
N ARG A 2 56.38 68.66 -23.33
CA ARG A 2 55.62 68.08 -22.20
C ARG A 2 54.14 68.39 -22.38
N ILE A 3 53.26 67.38 -22.30
CA ILE A 3 51.88 67.56 -21.84
C ILE A 3 51.58 66.38 -20.90
N ALA A 4 51.01 66.72 -19.75
CA ALA A 4 50.68 65.85 -18.65
C ALA A 4 49.15 65.77 -18.46
N ARG A 5 48.75 64.78 -17.65
CA ARG A 5 47.44 64.56 -17.00
C ARG A 5 46.40 63.88 -17.92
N GLN A 6 45.59 62.92 -17.49
CA GLN A 6 45.00 62.65 -16.19
C GLN A 6 44.84 61.15 -15.90
N ALA A 7 44.74 60.83 -14.62
CA ALA A 7 44.41 59.54 -14.06
C ALA A 7 42.96 59.13 -14.34
N ALA A 8 42.72 57.84 -14.55
CA ALA A 8 41.44 57.19 -14.33
C ALA A 8 41.69 55.92 -13.51
N MET A 9 40.97 55.84 -12.40
CA MET A 9 41.06 54.86 -11.33
C MET A 9 40.01 53.78 -11.60
N VAL A 10 40.44 52.51 -11.53
CA VAL A 10 39.75 51.34 -10.92
C VAL A 10 38.33 51.00 -11.40
N PHE A 11 38.13 49.77 -11.89
CA PHE A 11 37.43 48.70 -11.15
C PHE A 11 37.41 47.44 -12.01
N GLY A 12 38.11 46.41 -11.52
CA GLY A 12 38.04 45.07 -12.07
C GLY A 12 36.69 44.43 -11.81
N PHE A 13 36.20 43.68 -12.79
CA PHE A 13 35.27 42.58 -12.57
C PHE A 13 35.69 41.45 -13.48
N ALA A 14 36.44 40.49 -12.91
CA ALA A 14 36.68 39.21 -13.54
C ALA A 14 35.38 38.40 -13.47
N THR A 15 34.72 38.23 -14.60
CA THR A 15 33.52 37.41 -14.74
C THR A 15 33.91 35.93 -14.62
N MET A 16 33.80 35.35 -13.44
CA MET A 16 33.84 33.89 -13.28
C MET A 16 32.51 33.31 -13.77
N LEU A 17 32.55 32.51 -14.84
CA LEU A 17 31.48 31.56 -15.16
C LEU A 17 31.43 30.50 -14.05
N ALA A 18 30.42 30.58 -13.19
CA ALA A 18 30.01 29.47 -12.35
C ALA A 18 28.73 28.86 -12.95
N ALA A 19 28.90 27.86 -13.82
CA ALA A 19 27.82 26.95 -14.16
C ALA A 19 27.56 26.05 -12.94
N THR A 20 26.52 26.34 -12.17
CA THR A 20 25.98 25.38 -11.20
C THR A 20 24.74 24.72 -11.79
N GLN A 21 24.93 23.47 -12.20
CA GLN A 21 23.85 22.52 -12.40
C GLN A 21 23.07 22.41 -11.08
N ALA A 22 21.83 22.89 -11.06
CA ALA A 22 20.83 22.40 -10.12
C ALA A 22 20.41 21.00 -10.57
N ALA A 23 21.31 20.04 -10.37
CA ALA A 23 21.04 18.63 -10.57
C ALA A 23 20.26 18.09 -9.37
N ALA A 24 19.12 17.48 -9.68
CA ALA A 24 18.51 16.38 -8.91
C ALA A 24 18.09 16.66 -7.45
N GLN A 25 17.02 17.45 -7.26
CA GLN A 25 16.07 17.15 -6.17
C GLN A 25 15.23 15.92 -6.56
N GLY A 26 15.85 14.76 -6.47
CA GLY A 26 15.22 13.50 -6.84
C GLY A 26 16.12 12.34 -6.50
N ARG A 27 16.36 12.12 -5.19
CA ARG A 27 16.96 10.89 -4.65
C ARG A 27 16.87 10.89 -3.12
N GLY A 28 16.05 9.99 -2.59
CA GLY A 28 16.11 9.57 -1.19
C GLY A 28 14.88 9.90 -0.34
N GLN A 29 13.68 9.46 -0.74
CA GLN A 29 12.72 9.08 0.31
C GLN A 29 13.36 7.88 1.02
N GLY A 30 14.03 8.12 2.15
CA GLY A 30 14.60 7.06 2.96
C GLY A 30 13.50 6.04 3.27
N ARG A 31 13.81 4.73 3.17
CA ARG A 31 12.90 3.67 3.59
C ARG A 31 12.34 4.06 4.95
N MET A 32 11.02 4.20 5.02
CA MET A 32 10.30 4.46 6.27
C MET A 32 10.77 3.48 7.33
N ASN A 33 11.08 3.96 8.54
CA ASN A 33 11.44 3.07 9.64
C ASN A 33 10.25 2.84 10.58
N ARG A 34 10.33 1.79 11.40
CA ARG A 34 9.25 1.38 12.32
C ARG A 34 8.80 2.51 13.24
N ALA A 35 9.74 3.31 13.75
CA ALA A 35 9.43 4.41 14.67
C ALA A 35 8.64 5.54 13.97
N GLN A 36 8.95 5.83 12.70
CA GLN A 36 8.18 6.79 11.91
C GLN A 36 6.75 6.32 11.68
N VAL A 37 6.57 5.06 11.26
CA VAL A 37 5.25 4.45 11.05
C VAL A 37 4.42 4.54 12.33
N GLN A 38 4.98 4.09 13.46
CA GLN A 38 4.28 4.07 14.74
C GLN A 38 3.86 5.48 15.20
N ARG A 39 4.67 6.51 14.98
CA ARG A 39 4.28 7.90 15.30
C ARG A 39 3.10 8.34 14.44
N MET A 40 3.16 8.09 13.13
CA MET A 40 2.12 8.52 12.18
C MET A 40 0.77 7.81 12.40
N THR A 41 0.79 6.57 12.90
CA THR A 41 -0.42 5.75 13.08
C THR A 41 -0.81 5.57 14.55
N SER A 42 -0.16 6.29 15.47
CA SER A 42 -0.39 6.17 16.92
C SER A 42 -1.85 6.41 17.35
N SER A 43 -2.56 7.29 16.63
CA SER A 43 -3.96 7.65 16.90
C SER A 43 -4.99 6.82 16.12
N TRP A 44 -4.55 5.89 15.28
CA TRP A 44 -5.46 5.03 14.50
C TRP A 44 -6.16 4.01 15.39
N PRO A 45 -7.27 3.39 14.96
CA PRO A 45 -7.91 2.34 15.72
C PRO A 45 -6.99 1.17 16.05
N LYS A 46 -7.31 0.44 17.13
CA LYS A 46 -6.46 -0.65 17.63
C LYS A 46 -6.26 -1.74 16.58
N ALA A 47 -7.32 -2.15 15.88
CA ALA A 47 -7.23 -3.19 14.85
C ALA A 47 -6.25 -2.79 13.75
N SER A 48 -6.33 -1.55 13.24
CA SER A 48 -5.38 -1.07 12.22
C SER A 48 -3.94 -1.06 12.74
N ARG A 49 -3.70 -0.59 13.97
CA ARG A 49 -2.35 -0.57 14.56
C ARG A 49 -1.78 -1.97 14.75
N ASP A 50 -2.61 -2.92 15.18
CA ASP A 50 -2.21 -4.32 15.36
C ASP A 50 -1.85 -4.96 14.01
N ALA A 51 -2.67 -4.76 12.98
CA ALA A 51 -2.39 -5.21 11.63
C ALA A 51 -1.09 -4.57 11.07
N ILE A 52 -0.86 -3.27 11.31
CA ILE A 52 0.38 -2.58 10.90
C ILE A 52 1.58 -3.21 11.59
N ALA A 53 1.48 -3.48 12.89
CA ALA A 53 2.56 -4.09 13.66
C ALA A 53 2.87 -5.50 13.13
N PHE A 54 1.83 -6.30 12.87
CA PHE A 54 1.95 -7.64 12.30
C PHE A 54 2.65 -7.61 10.94
N MET A 55 2.16 -6.81 9.99
CA MET A 55 2.77 -6.71 8.66
C MET A 55 4.19 -6.15 8.71
N THR A 56 4.46 -5.18 9.61
CA THR A 56 5.82 -4.64 9.82
C THR A 56 6.78 -5.66 10.40
N ASN A 57 6.28 -6.54 11.29
CA ASN A 57 7.08 -7.63 11.87
C ASN A 57 7.40 -8.69 10.81
N LYS A 58 6.41 -9.05 9.97
CA LYS A 58 6.54 -10.14 9.00
C LYS A 58 7.29 -9.74 7.73
N TYR A 59 7.00 -8.56 7.17
CA TYR A 59 7.48 -8.13 5.86
C TYR A 59 8.41 -6.91 5.91
N GLY A 60 8.68 -6.38 7.11
CA GLY A 60 9.47 -5.17 7.28
C GLY A 60 8.65 -3.89 7.05
N PRO A 61 9.31 -2.72 7.05
CA PRO A 61 8.60 -1.44 6.97
C PRO A 61 7.77 -1.26 5.68
N PRO A 62 6.65 -0.52 5.74
CA PRO A 62 5.81 -0.26 4.58
C PRO A 62 6.53 0.59 3.53
N ALA A 63 6.05 0.48 2.29
CA ALA A 63 6.53 1.29 1.18
C ALA A 63 6.01 2.73 1.24
N ALA A 64 4.81 2.94 1.78
CA ALA A 64 4.20 4.25 1.93
C ALA A 64 3.28 4.33 3.16
N VAL A 65 3.16 5.52 3.74
CA VAL A 65 2.18 5.87 4.77
C VAL A 65 1.59 7.23 4.45
N SER A 66 0.28 7.36 4.57
CA SER A 66 -0.47 8.61 4.52
C SER A 66 -1.24 8.82 5.82
N ALA A 67 -2.10 9.85 5.86
CA ALA A 67 -2.97 10.08 7.01
C ALA A 67 -3.98 8.94 7.26
N ASP A 68 -4.35 8.20 6.20
CA ASP A 68 -5.46 7.24 6.23
C ASP A 68 -5.08 5.83 5.74
N MET A 69 -3.88 5.64 5.18
CA MET A 69 -3.44 4.34 4.64
C MET A 69 -1.96 4.03 4.92
N VAL A 70 -1.65 2.77 5.19
CA VAL A 70 -0.31 2.19 5.20
C VAL A 70 -0.24 1.12 4.14
N ALA A 71 0.75 1.19 3.25
CA ALA A 71 0.83 0.30 2.09
C ALA A 71 2.16 -0.44 1.99
N TRP A 72 2.07 -1.74 1.73
CA TRP A 72 3.16 -2.58 1.24
C TRP A 72 2.94 -2.87 -0.25
N GLY A 73 4.02 -2.85 -1.01
CA GLY A 73 4.03 -3.36 -2.38
C GLY A 73 4.02 -4.90 -2.40
N ARG A 74 4.74 -5.50 -3.34
CA ARG A 74 4.85 -6.96 -3.42
C ARG A 74 5.57 -7.53 -2.19
N THR A 75 4.88 -8.35 -1.41
CA THR A 75 5.40 -9.00 -0.19
C THR A 75 4.78 -10.39 -0.04
N GLY A 76 5.60 -11.42 0.10
CA GLY A 76 5.09 -12.80 0.12
C GLY A 76 4.26 -13.11 -1.15
N PRO A 77 3.07 -13.71 -1.03
CA PRO A 77 2.19 -13.98 -2.17
C PRO A 77 1.39 -12.74 -2.63
N TRP A 78 1.41 -11.66 -1.85
CA TRP A 78 0.59 -10.49 -2.09
C TRP A 78 1.18 -9.62 -3.19
N LYS A 79 0.33 -9.21 -4.12
CA LYS A 79 0.64 -8.14 -5.07
C LYS A 79 0.81 -6.80 -4.34
N ARG A 80 -0.03 -6.55 -3.34
CA ARG A 80 0.03 -5.43 -2.41
C ARG A 80 -0.80 -5.71 -1.16
N THR A 81 -0.47 -5.04 -0.07
CA THR A 81 -1.30 -4.97 1.15
C THR A 81 -1.53 -3.51 1.51
N ILE A 82 -2.77 -3.15 1.83
CA ILE A 82 -3.11 -1.82 2.33
C ILE A 82 -3.86 -1.99 3.66
N ILE A 83 -3.42 -1.26 4.67
CA ILE A 83 -4.11 -1.12 5.94
C ILE A 83 -4.68 0.29 6.03
N PHE A 84 -5.96 0.37 6.35
CA PHE A 84 -6.73 1.61 6.43
C PHE A 84 -6.88 2.05 7.87
N ARG A 85 -6.99 3.37 8.05
CA ARG A 85 -7.37 3.98 9.33
C ARG A 85 -8.84 3.72 9.66
N THR A 86 -9.71 3.71 8.65
CA THR A 86 -11.14 3.48 8.82
C THR A 86 -11.43 2.00 8.97
N GLU A 87 -12.17 1.66 10.03
CA GLU A 87 -12.74 0.34 10.28
C GLU A 87 -14.11 0.23 9.59
N TYR A 88 -14.37 -0.91 8.96
CA TYR A 88 -15.71 -1.27 8.50
C TYR A 88 -16.19 -2.49 9.27
N GLN A 89 -17.38 -2.41 9.87
CA GLN A 89 -17.95 -3.56 10.59
C GLN A 89 -18.27 -4.67 9.59
N HIS A 90 -17.79 -5.88 9.89
CA HIS A 90 -18.06 -7.09 9.14
C HIS A 90 -18.59 -8.17 10.09
N ASN A 91 -19.65 -8.88 9.70
CA ASN A 91 -20.36 -9.81 10.57
C ASN A 91 -20.29 -11.27 10.10
N PHE A 92 -19.42 -11.57 9.13
CA PHE A 92 -19.22 -12.92 8.59
C PHE A 92 -17.71 -13.23 8.55
N PRO A 93 -17.26 -14.44 8.94
CA PRO A 93 -18.02 -15.55 9.55
C PRO A 93 -18.49 -15.23 10.98
N GLY A 94 -17.96 -14.17 11.58
CA GLY A 94 -18.40 -13.62 12.85
C GLY A 94 -18.03 -12.14 12.97
N PRO A 95 -18.48 -11.45 14.04
CA PRO A 95 -18.26 -10.02 14.19
C PRO A 95 -16.77 -9.64 14.31
N HIS A 96 -16.30 -8.80 13.39
CA HIS A 96 -14.97 -8.18 13.42
C HIS A 96 -14.97 -6.88 12.58
N THR A 97 -13.81 -6.24 12.44
CA THR A 97 -13.66 -5.01 11.65
C THR A 97 -12.65 -5.18 10.53
N ASP A 98 -13.02 -4.78 9.33
CA ASP A 98 -12.14 -4.80 8.17
C ASP A 98 -11.24 -3.57 8.16
N VAL A 99 -9.94 -3.79 8.33
CA VAL A 99 -8.92 -2.73 8.30
C VAL A 99 -7.81 -3.01 7.31
N MET A 100 -7.62 -4.26 6.88
CA MET A 100 -6.57 -4.68 5.97
C MET A 100 -7.18 -5.28 4.73
N GLN A 101 -6.71 -4.86 3.55
CA GLN A 101 -7.03 -5.48 2.28
C GLN A 101 -5.76 -5.97 1.61
N GLN A 102 -5.83 -7.16 1.02
CA GLN A 102 -4.70 -7.80 0.36
C GLN A 102 -5.12 -8.32 -1.01
N TRP A 103 -4.26 -8.13 -2.00
CA TRP A 103 -4.55 -8.44 -3.40
C TRP A 103 -3.60 -9.50 -3.93
N ILE A 104 -4.12 -10.35 -4.81
CA ILE A 104 -3.36 -11.27 -5.63
C ILE A 104 -3.69 -11.05 -7.11
N ASP A 105 -2.76 -11.43 -7.99
CA ASP A 105 -3.07 -11.58 -9.41
C ASP A 105 -3.96 -12.82 -9.58
N TYR A 106 -5.19 -12.64 -10.05
CA TYR A 106 -6.16 -13.73 -10.18
C TYR A 106 -7.22 -13.42 -11.23
N ARG A 107 -7.51 -14.38 -12.11
CA ARG A 107 -8.55 -14.27 -13.14
C ARG A 107 -9.51 -15.44 -13.02
N ALA A 108 -10.79 -15.12 -12.90
CA ALA A 108 -11.88 -16.09 -12.91
C ALA A 108 -12.74 -15.94 -14.17
N PRO A 109 -13.38 -17.02 -14.66
CA PRO A 109 -14.42 -16.93 -15.67
C PRO A 109 -15.54 -15.98 -15.22
N GLY A 110 -16.15 -15.26 -16.17
CA GLY A 110 -17.23 -14.33 -15.85
C GLY A 110 -18.45 -15.00 -15.19
N SER A 111 -18.64 -16.30 -15.43
CA SER A 111 -19.75 -17.09 -14.88
C SER A 111 -19.66 -17.36 -13.38
N SER A 112 -18.50 -17.21 -12.74
CA SER A 112 -18.33 -17.48 -11.31
C SER A 112 -18.57 -16.24 -10.43
N TYR A 113 -18.89 -15.09 -11.00
CA TYR A 113 -18.93 -13.83 -10.25
C TYR A 113 -20.15 -13.74 -9.33
N ASP A 114 -21.28 -14.31 -9.73
CA ASP A 114 -22.49 -14.35 -8.90
C ASP A 114 -22.25 -15.19 -7.65
N GLU A 115 -21.63 -16.36 -7.81
CA GLU A 115 -21.27 -17.26 -6.69
C GLU A 115 -20.27 -16.59 -5.72
N LEU A 116 -19.28 -15.87 -6.25
CA LEU A 116 -18.32 -15.15 -5.43
C LEU A 116 -18.97 -13.98 -4.67
N ALA A 117 -19.92 -13.28 -5.28
CA ALA A 117 -20.67 -12.21 -4.64
C ALA A 117 -21.61 -12.74 -3.52
N GLU A 118 -22.15 -13.94 -3.69
CA GLU A 118 -22.96 -14.63 -2.66
C GLU A 118 -22.10 -15.18 -1.51
N TYR A 119 -20.86 -15.57 -1.81
CA TYR A 119 -19.94 -16.16 -0.85
C TYR A 119 -19.50 -15.20 0.25
N ASP A 120 -18.89 -14.06 -0.10
CA ASP A 120 -18.31 -13.14 0.89
C ASP A 120 -18.24 -11.70 0.33
N GLY A 121 -18.86 -10.75 1.03
CA GLY A 121 -18.88 -9.34 0.64
C GLY A 121 -17.52 -8.62 0.76
N SER A 122 -16.58 -9.21 1.49
CA SER A 122 -15.22 -8.72 1.65
C SER A 122 -14.24 -9.34 0.65
N VAL A 123 -14.69 -10.31 -0.17
CA VAL A 123 -13.94 -10.79 -1.34
C VAL A 123 -14.35 -10.00 -2.58
N VAL A 124 -13.38 -9.32 -3.20
CA VAL A 124 -13.61 -8.46 -4.36
C VAL A 124 -12.83 -8.99 -5.56
N MET A 125 -13.55 -9.29 -6.64
CA MET A 125 -13.01 -9.64 -7.94
C MET A 125 -13.00 -8.43 -8.88
N GLU A 126 -11.84 -8.10 -9.43
CA GLU A 126 -11.70 -7.02 -10.40
C GLU A 126 -11.20 -7.52 -11.75
N ARG A 127 -12.10 -7.55 -12.74
CA ARG A 127 -11.86 -8.11 -14.08
C ARG A 127 -10.80 -7.35 -14.86
N THR A 128 -10.83 -6.02 -14.74
CA THR A 128 -9.98 -5.11 -15.53
C THR A 128 -8.51 -5.31 -15.16
N SER A 129 -8.19 -5.21 -13.87
CA SER A 129 -6.83 -5.43 -13.36
C SER A 129 -6.45 -6.91 -13.31
N GLY A 130 -7.43 -7.82 -13.30
CA GLY A 130 -7.20 -9.26 -13.15
C GLY A 130 -6.73 -9.58 -11.73
N GLU A 131 -7.47 -9.09 -10.74
CA GLU A 131 -7.12 -9.22 -9.33
C GLU A 131 -8.28 -9.80 -8.52
N MET A 132 -7.92 -10.54 -7.48
CA MET A 132 -8.82 -10.88 -6.38
C MET A 132 -8.25 -10.29 -5.10
N SER A 133 -9.11 -9.81 -4.21
CA SER A 133 -8.71 -9.32 -2.90
C SER A 133 -9.68 -9.73 -1.81
N ALA A 134 -9.19 -9.76 -0.58
CA ALA A 134 -9.99 -9.98 0.61
C ALA A 134 -9.73 -8.86 1.62
N ARG A 135 -10.76 -8.51 2.40
CA ARG A 135 -10.67 -7.55 3.52
C ARG A 135 -10.93 -8.27 4.85
N CYS A 136 -10.10 -7.98 5.85
CA CYS A 136 -10.23 -8.48 7.22
C CYS A 136 -9.34 -7.68 8.18
N ASP A 137 -9.27 -8.06 9.46
CA ASP A 137 -8.26 -7.60 10.43
C ASP A 137 -6.99 -8.47 10.43
N LYS A 138 -7.07 -9.69 9.90
CA LYS A 138 -5.99 -10.71 9.93
C LYS A 138 -5.61 -11.21 8.55
N GLU A 139 -4.32 -11.49 8.36
CA GLU A 139 -3.79 -11.97 7.09
C GLU A 139 -4.23 -13.42 6.83
N GLU A 140 -4.26 -14.24 7.88
CA GLU A 140 -4.68 -15.64 7.81
C GLU A 140 -6.15 -15.76 7.37
N ALA A 141 -6.99 -14.83 7.79
CA ALA A 141 -8.39 -14.77 7.35
C ALA A 141 -8.49 -14.40 5.86
N ASN A 142 -7.70 -13.43 5.38
CA ASN A 142 -7.63 -13.13 3.95
C ASN A 142 -7.13 -14.34 3.13
N PHE A 143 -6.14 -15.09 3.63
CA PHE A 143 -5.71 -16.33 2.98
C PHE A 143 -6.85 -17.35 2.86
N LEU A 144 -7.57 -17.58 3.96
CA LEU A 144 -8.71 -18.51 3.96
C LEU A 144 -9.79 -18.06 2.98
N ALA A 145 -10.18 -16.78 3.03
CA ALA A 145 -11.20 -16.19 2.15
C ALA A 145 -10.89 -16.44 0.66
N LEU A 146 -9.65 -16.12 0.25
CA LEU A 146 -9.21 -16.24 -1.12
C LEU A 146 -9.04 -17.69 -1.58
N ASN A 147 -8.62 -18.58 -0.70
CA ASN A 147 -8.53 -20.00 -1.01
C ASN A 147 -9.91 -20.60 -1.24
N LEU A 148 -10.88 -20.31 -0.37
CA LEU A 148 -12.26 -20.75 -0.51
C LEU A 148 -12.93 -20.16 -1.76
N ALA A 149 -12.68 -18.88 -2.05
CA ALA A 149 -13.11 -18.25 -3.30
C ALA A 149 -12.56 -19.00 -4.52
N ASN A 150 -11.27 -19.38 -4.51
CA ASN A 150 -10.69 -20.19 -5.57
C ASN A 150 -11.34 -21.60 -5.67
N GLU A 151 -11.71 -22.23 -4.54
CA GLU A 151 -12.41 -23.52 -4.57
C GLU A 151 -13.79 -23.42 -5.22
N ILE A 152 -14.49 -22.30 -5.02
CA ILE A 152 -15.74 -21.98 -5.74
C ILE A 152 -15.49 -21.83 -7.24
N VAL A 153 -14.54 -20.98 -7.62
CA VAL A 153 -14.21 -20.72 -9.04
C VAL A 153 -13.81 -21.99 -9.78
N THR A 154 -13.14 -22.92 -9.11
CA THR A 154 -12.68 -24.19 -9.69
C THR A 154 -13.70 -25.31 -9.60
N GLY A 155 -14.90 -25.05 -9.06
CA GLY A 155 -15.95 -26.05 -8.88
C GLY A 155 -15.62 -27.15 -7.87
N LYS A 156 -14.56 -26.97 -7.08
CA LYS A 156 -14.19 -27.90 -6.00
C LYS A 156 -15.18 -27.82 -4.84
N ARG A 157 -15.85 -26.68 -4.68
CA ARG A 157 -16.77 -26.41 -3.57
C ARG A 157 -17.90 -25.47 -4.00
N GLY A 158 -19.10 -25.65 -3.44
CA GLY A 158 -20.19 -24.69 -3.57
C GLY A 158 -20.15 -23.57 -2.52
N VAL A 159 -20.88 -22.49 -2.76
CA VAL A 159 -20.94 -21.30 -1.88
C VAL A 159 -21.29 -21.66 -0.43
N ASP A 160 -22.37 -22.41 -0.22
CA ASP A 160 -22.83 -22.79 1.12
C ASP A 160 -21.80 -23.58 1.92
N GLU A 161 -21.06 -24.46 1.25
CA GLU A 161 -20.03 -25.28 1.89
C GLU A 161 -18.80 -24.44 2.23
N ALA A 162 -18.42 -23.50 1.35
CA ALA A 162 -17.35 -22.55 1.65
C ALA A 162 -17.69 -21.69 2.87
N ARG A 163 -18.93 -21.19 2.96
CA ARG A 163 -19.40 -20.38 4.10
C ARG A 163 -19.41 -21.12 5.44
N ARG A 164 -19.57 -22.45 5.43
CA ARG A 164 -19.52 -23.28 6.66
C ARG A 164 -18.12 -23.57 7.15
N MET A 165 -17.10 -23.49 6.29
CA MET A 165 -15.71 -23.78 6.65
C MET A 165 -14.89 -22.55 7.03
N TYR A 166 -15.46 -21.36 6.82
CA TYR A 166 -14.88 -20.09 7.19
C TYR A 166 -14.94 -19.90 8.71
#